data_AF-A0A8J4CLK7-F1
#
_entry.id   AF-A0A8J4CLK7-F1
#
_cell.length_a   1.000
_cell.length_b   1.000
_cell.length_c   1.000
_cell.angle_alpha   90.00
_cell.angle_beta   90.00
_cell.angle_gamma   90.00
#
_symmetry.space_group_name_H-M   'P 1'
#
loop_
_entity.id
_entity.type
_entity.pdbx_description
1 polymer ?
#
loop_
_entity_poly.entity_id
_entity_poly.type
_entity_poly.pdbx_seq_one_letter_code
_entity_poly.pdbx_strand_id
1 'polypeptide(L)'
;MAYELGFNIIHSDADVVWFRDPLPFFLSRLSGPAHIMISVDALSTHNNKGELDVEYNSSPYTNINTGIYFIRQWPGGLAFFDEVWLPMQDKHIGHDQDGFNWVVRGRWFREDIERMAFIPEDTSLRVFYAAFSNSTAVAFLPPSMFGNTYTYVNVRLWEKLEHPLYAVHWVWGGRTMESKRQDMRDAMKFHDQPEYYTSPYLLTFDLKQMRMPQDYNSWQGTEEMIRFHVAAANYQLQQAYYAFAAALILNRTLVIPRFLCYCSKNWYQTQQCRINEETVTTFPFVCSLSQLLRSKRLQQGLELNGNTEYSGHKVYIREYSFLENPKVPDLIKAPHVAIITCDPTNCCCRRSRPPGATAVASLWQHPCGMAS
;
A
#
# COMPACT_ATOMS: atom_id res chain seq x y z
N MET A 1 5.75 24.89 22.44
CA MET A 1 5.62 23.53 21.83
C MET A 1 6.11 22.46 22.82
N ALA A 2 5.70 21.19 22.71
CA ALA A 2 6.18 20.12 23.61
C ALA A 2 7.72 20.00 23.67
N TYR A 3 8.38 20.35 22.56
CA TYR A 3 9.83 20.40 22.46
C TYR A 3 10.49 21.43 23.41
N GLU A 4 9.86 22.60 23.63
CA GLU A 4 10.33 23.63 24.58
C GLU A 4 10.32 23.16 26.03
N LEU A 5 9.48 22.18 26.34
CA LEU A 5 9.42 21.56 27.68
C LEU A 5 10.52 20.52 27.91
N GLY A 6 11.42 20.33 26.94
CA GLY A 6 12.55 19.40 27.05
C GLY A 6 12.24 17.97 26.60
N PHE A 7 11.10 17.72 25.94
CA PHE A 7 10.75 16.39 25.45
C PHE A 7 11.36 16.08 24.07
N ASN A 8 11.78 14.83 23.89
CA ASN A 8 11.95 14.25 22.56
C ASN A 8 10.57 14.10 21.91
N ILE A 9 10.48 14.26 20.60
CA ILE A 9 9.21 14.23 19.87
C ILE A 9 9.23 13.09 18.86
N ILE A 10 8.20 12.24 18.90
CA ILE A 10 7.85 11.35 17.79
C ILE A 10 6.62 11.98 17.12
N HIS A 11 6.74 12.26 15.83
CA HIS A 11 5.67 12.74 15.00
C HIS A 11 5.27 11.67 13.98
N SER A 12 3.98 11.60 13.70
CA SER A 12 3.48 10.88 12.53
C SER A 12 2.28 11.58 11.92
N ASP A 13 2.12 11.47 10.61
CA ASP A 13 0.91 11.90 9.91
C ASP A 13 -0.32 11.10 10.41
N ALA A 14 -1.51 11.66 10.18
CA ALA A 14 -2.78 11.05 10.60
C ALA A 14 -3.07 9.72 9.88
N ASP A 15 -2.42 9.47 8.75
CA ASP A 15 -2.48 8.24 7.97
C ASP A 15 -1.21 7.39 8.15
N VAL A 16 -0.74 7.29 9.39
CA VAL A 16 0.22 6.31 9.85
C VAL A 16 -0.47 5.30 10.76
N VAL A 17 -0.19 4.01 10.56
CA VAL A 17 -0.60 2.95 11.48
C VAL A 17 0.63 2.40 12.18
N TRP A 18 0.63 2.44 13.51
CA TRP A 18 1.65 1.84 14.37
C TRP A 18 1.31 0.37 14.65
N PHE A 19 2.24 -0.52 14.36
CA PHE A 19 2.11 -1.98 14.51
C PHE A 19 2.79 -2.49 15.78
N ARG A 20 3.68 -1.69 16.36
CA ARG A 20 4.45 -2.00 17.56
C ARG A 20 4.79 -0.71 18.30
N ASP A 21 4.98 -0.81 19.61
CA ASP A 21 5.57 0.27 20.40
C ASP A 21 6.96 0.65 19.81
N PRO A 22 7.13 1.89 19.32
CA PRO A 22 8.38 2.32 18.72
C PRO A 22 9.37 2.88 19.74
N LEU A 23 8.96 3.08 21.00
CA LEU A 23 9.83 3.68 22.02
C LEU A 23 11.13 2.91 22.21
N PRO A 24 11.18 1.57 22.28
CA PRO A 24 12.44 0.85 22.41
C PRO A 24 13.41 1.11 21.25
N PHE A 25 12.89 1.29 20.02
CA PHE A 25 13.72 1.64 18.86
C PHE A 25 14.31 3.03 19.00
N PHE A 26 13.48 4.05 19.30
CA PHE A 26 13.98 5.43 19.38
C PHE A 26 14.87 5.68 20.61
N LEU A 27 14.50 5.13 21.77
CA LEU A 27 15.26 5.33 23.02
C LEU A 27 16.68 4.75 22.94
N SER A 28 16.84 3.60 22.26
CA SER A 28 18.17 3.00 22.07
C SER A 28 19.07 3.78 21.10
N ARG A 29 18.55 4.83 20.45
CA ARG A 29 19.31 5.72 19.55
C ARG A 29 19.66 7.05 20.20
N LEU A 30 19.20 7.30 21.42
CA LEU A 30 19.49 8.56 22.13
C LEU A 30 20.98 8.77 22.38
N SER A 31 21.74 7.69 22.58
CA SER A 31 23.20 7.71 22.72
C SER A 31 23.95 7.88 21.40
N GLY A 32 23.26 7.80 20.26
CA GLY A 32 23.84 7.94 18.94
C GLY A 32 24.01 9.40 18.50
N PRO A 33 24.62 9.63 17.32
CA PRO A 33 24.86 10.97 16.80
C PRO A 33 23.58 11.65 16.30
N ALA A 34 22.57 10.88 15.88
CA ALA A 34 21.36 11.39 15.23
C ALA A 34 20.54 12.31 16.15
N HIS A 35 20.29 13.53 15.66
CA HIS A 35 19.35 14.47 16.27
C HIS A 35 17.95 14.29 15.69
N ILE A 36 17.89 14.01 14.40
CA ILE A 36 16.64 13.77 13.67
C ILE A 36 16.72 12.39 13.02
N MET A 37 15.70 11.56 13.24
CA MET A 37 15.52 10.29 12.53
C MET A 37 14.21 10.37 11.75
N ILE A 38 14.26 10.27 10.42
CA ILE A 38 13.10 10.57 9.56
C ILE A 38 12.89 9.47 8.52
N SER A 39 11.63 9.18 8.18
CA SER A 39 11.30 8.26 7.10
C SER A 39 11.78 8.76 5.73
N VAL A 40 11.86 7.84 4.77
CA VAL A 40 12.28 8.13 3.40
C VAL A 40 11.30 7.56 2.39
N ASP A 41 11.22 8.20 1.23
CA ASP A 41 10.51 7.71 0.04
C ASP A 41 11.35 6.65 -0.70
N ALA A 42 11.85 5.67 0.05
CA ALA A 42 12.58 4.52 -0.48
C ALA A 42 11.73 3.24 -0.38
N LEU A 43 11.99 2.30 -1.29
CA LEU A 43 11.26 1.04 -1.40
C LEU A 43 12.11 -0.19 -1.07
N SER A 44 13.38 0.06 -0.76
CA SER A 44 14.38 -0.91 -0.34
C SER A 44 15.14 -0.35 0.86
N THR A 45 15.91 -1.21 1.50
CA THR A 45 16.81 -0.85 2.60
C THR A 45 18.17 -1.49 2.32
N HIS A 46 19.22 -0.83 2.78
CA HIS A 46 20.59 -1.32 2.76
C HIS A 46 20.93 -2.09 4.04
N ASN A 47 20.02 -2.13 5.01
CA ASN A 47 20.20 -2.93 6.21
C ASN A 47 20.13 -4.42 5.88
N ASN A 48 21.00 -5.20 6.50
CA ASN A 48 21.01 -6.64 6.35
C ASN A 48 19.80 -7.27 7.02
N LYS A 49 19.49 -8.51 6.63
CA LYS A 49 18.44 -9.31 7.28
C LYS A 49 18.63 -9.39 8.80
N GLY A 50 17.56 -9.10 9.55
CA GLY A 50 17.53 -9.12 11.01
C GLY A 50 18.22 -7.92 11.69
N GLU A 51 18.79 -6.99 10.94
CA GLU A 51 19.55 -5.88 11.48
C GLU A 51 18.63 -4.81 12.05
N LEU A 52 18.80 -4.47 13.34
CA LEU A 52 17.96 -3.51 14.05
C LEU A 52 18.69 -2.19 14.27
N ASP A 53 18.86 -1.39 13.22
CA ASP A 53 19.45 -0.05 13.27
C ASP A 53 18.72 0.95 12.36
N VAL A 54 19.12 2.23 12.38
CA VAL A 54 18.77 3.20 11.33
C VAL A 54 19.35 2.76 9.98
N GLU A 55 18.87 3.36 8.90
CA GLU A 55 19.28 3.01 7.54
C GLU A 55 20.80 3.19 7.36
N TYR A 56 21.46 2.13 6.91
CA TYR A 56 22.91 2.09 6.72
C TYR A 56 23.41 3.21 5.80
N ASN A 57 22.67 3.51 4.73
CA ASN A 57 23.03 4.53 3.74
C ASN A 57 22.19 5.81 3.88
N SER A 58 22.32 6.49 5.02
CA SER A 58 21.68 7.80 5.23
C SER A 58 22.38 8.88 4.40
N SER A 59 21.76 9.29 3.30
CA SER A 59 22.33 10.22 2.31
C SER A 59 21.45 11.45 2.09
N PRO A 60 22.00 12.67 2.01
CA PRO A 60 21.20 13.87 1.74
C PRO A 60 20.50 13.84 0.37
N TYR A 61 20.92 12.96 -0.54
CA TYR A 61 20.34 12.84 -1.88
C TYR A 61 19.11 11.93 -1.93
N THR A 62 18.83 11.16 -0.88
CA THR A 62 17.61 10.35 -0.78
C THR A 62 16.42 11.25 -0.48
N ASN A 63 15.28 10.99 -1.12
CA ASN A 63 14.05 11.74 -0.83
C ASN A 63 13.52 11.37 0.55
N ILE A 64 13.43 12.38 1.40
CA ILE A 64 12.85 12.30 2.74
C ILE A 64 11.33 12.23 2.62
N ASN A 65 10.71 11.50 3.55
CA ASN A 65 9.28 11.47 3.78
C ASN A 65 8.99 12.00 5.19
N THR A 66 8.18 13.05 5.33
CA THR A 66 7.90 13.69 6.63
C THR A 66 6.75 13.04 7.40
N GLY A 67 6.19 11.94 6.91
CA GLY A 67 5.06 11.29 7.57
C GLY A 67 5.43 10.56 8.86
N ILE A 68 6.71 10.23 9.09
CA ILE A 68 7.19 9.74 10.39
C ILE A 68 8.57 10.35 10.66
N TYR A 69 8.71 11.02 11.80
CA TYR A 69 10.02 11.43 12.27
C TYR A 69 10.11 11.47 13.79
N PHE A 70 11.33 11.31 14.26
CA PHE A 70 11.74 11.53 15.63
C PHE A 70 12.72 12.69 15.67
N ILE A 71 12.50 13.61 16.60
CA ILE A 71 13.40 14.72 16.90
C ILE A 71 13.81 14.59 18.35
N ARG A 72 15.09 14.27 18.56
CA ARG A 72 15.73 14.26 19.89
C ARG A 72 15.67 15.67 20.46
N GLN A 73 15.62 15.83 21.78
CA GLN A 73 15.96 17.08 22.42
C GLN A 73 17.48 17.25 22.42
N TRP A 74 17.98 18.37 21.88
CA TRP A 74 19.40 18.72 21.98
C TRP A 74 19.59 20.24 22.11
N PRO A 75 20.78 20.71 22.55
CA PRO A 75 21.04 22.14 22.77
C PRO A 75 20.73 23.04 21.57
N GLY A 76 20.95 22.55 20.35
CA GLY A 76 20.71 23.31 19.11
C GLY A 76 19.31 23.15 18.51
N GLY A 77 18.43 22.33 19.10
CA GLY A 77 17.16 22.00 18.44
C GLY A 77 16.09 23.07 18.56
N LEU A 78 16.13 23.91 19.62
CA LEU A 78 15.25 25.08 19.68
C LEU A 78 15.61 26.06 18.56
N ALA A 79 16.90 26.33 18.36
CA ALA A 79 17.37 27.14 17.24
C ALA A 79 16.96 26.55 15.88
N PHE A 80 17.00 25.22 15.72
CA PHE A 80 16.46 24.59 14.51
C PHE A 80 14.97 24.93 14.29
N PHE A 81 14.13 24.82 15.31
CA PHE A 81 12.72 25.14 15.17
C PHE A 81 12.47 26.63 14.91
N ASP A 82 13.08 27.49 15.72
CA ASP A 82 12.83 28.93 15.74
C ASP A 82 13.44 29.65 14.53
N GLU A 83 14.62 29.23 14.09
CA GLU A 83 15.36 29.93 13.03
C GLU A 83 15.20 29.28 11.65
N VAL A 84 14.81 27.99 11.60
CA VAL A 84 14.82 27.21 10.36
C VAL A 84 13.46 26.61 10.02
N TRP A 85 12.92 25.75 10.88
CA TRP A 85 11.72 24.96 10.54
C TRP A 85 10.43 25.77 10.52
N LEU A 86 10.16 26.55 11.55
CA LEU A 86 8.92 27.35 11.61
C LEU A 86 8.91 28.50 10.60
N PRO A 87 9.99 29.31 10.45
CA PRO A 87 10.02 30.39 9.46
C PRO A 87 9.94 29.90 8.01
N MET A 88 10.19 28.61 7.76
CA MET A 88 10.06 28.03 6.42
C MET A 88 8.63 28.07 5.89
N GLN A 89 7.61 28.09 6.76
CA GLN A 89 6.21 28.16 6.35
C GLN A 89 5.91 29.40 5.49
N ASP A 90 6.57 30.53 5.80
CA ASP A 90 6.41 31.81 5.10
C ASP A 90 7.13 31.84 3.74
N LYS A 91 7.99 30.86 3.45
CA LYS A 91 8.80 30.83 2.22
C LYS A 91 8.10 30.14 1.04
N HIS A 92 6.91 29.56 1.25
CA HIS A 92 6.10 28.92 0.20
C HIS A 92 6.87 27.88 -0.66
N ILE A 93 7.77 27.11 -0.05
CA ILE A 93 8.68 26.16 -0.72
C ILE A 93 7.97 24.90 -1.26
N GLY A 94 6.70 24.71 -0.92
CA GLY A 94 5.93 23.52 -1.24
C GLY A 94 5.28 22.97 0.01
N HIS A 95 5.12 21.65 0.07
CA HIS A 95 4.71 21.00 1.31
C HIS A 95 5.90 20.82 2.26
N ASP A 96 5.64 20.42 3.50
CA ASP A 96 6.62 20.22 4.55
C ASP A 96 7.77 19.26 4.16
N GLN A 97 7.49 18.20 3.40
CA GLN A 97 8.53 17.33 2.85
C GLN A 97 9.48 18.07 1.87
N ASP A 98 8.98 18.93 0.99
CA ASP A 98 9.83 19.74 0.11
C ASP A 98 10.67 20.68 0.96
N GLY A 99 10.04 21.30 1.95
CA GLY A 99 10.68 22.17 2.92
C GLY A 99 11.82 21.51 3.69
N PHE A 100 11.61 20.30 4.23
CA PHE A 100 12.66 19.60 4.98
C PHE A 100 13.83 19.25 4.07
N ASN A 101 13.57 18.68 2.87
CA ASN A 101 14.61 18.43 1.86
C ASN A 101 15.36 19.73 1.50
N TRP A 102 14.63 20.82 1.33
CA TRP A 102 15.15 22.15 1.01
C TRP A 102 16.09 22.67 2.11
N VAL A 103 15.75 22.48 3.39
CA VAL A 103 16.57 22.86 4.55
C VAL A 103 17.82 21.99 4.67
N VAL A 104 17.70 20.67 4.50
CA VAL A 104 18.82 19.77 4.80
C VAL A 104 19.85 19.65 3.70
N ARG A 105 19.50 19.84 2.42
CA ARG A 105 20.40 19.54 1.28
C ARG A 105 21.38 20.66 0.91
N GLY A 106 21.00 21.92 1.09
CA GLY A 106 21.88 23.07 0.82
C GLY A 106 22.11 23.35 -0.67
N ARG A 107 23.32 23.83 -1.01
CA ARG A 107 23.64 24.55 -2.26
C ARG A 107 23.15 23.90 -3.56
N TRP A 108 23.17 22.57 -3.62
CA TRP A 108 22.82 21.83 -4.85
C TRP A 108 21.34 21.93 -5.21
N PHE A 109 20.52 22.35 -4.25
CA PHE A 109 19.08 22.54 -4.41
C PHE A 109 18.67 24.00 -4.10
N ARG A 110 19.65 24.86 -3.75
CA ARG A 110 19.46 26.16 -3.10
C ARG A 110 20.59 27.13 -3.45
N GLU A 111 20.33 28.20 -4.18
CA GLU A 111 21.39 29.19 -4.41
C GLU A 111 21.68 30.06 -3.17
N ASP A 112 20.71 30.17 -2.24
CA ASP A 112 20.78 31.02 -1.05
C ASP A 112 21.46 30.36 0.17
N ILE A 113 21.67 29.04 0.15
CA ILE A 113 22.50 28.35 1.14
C ILE A 113 23.83 28.00 0.49
N GLU A 114 24.88 28.72 0.84
CA GLU A 114 26.23 28.47 0.32
C GLU A 114 26.75 27.06 0.70
N ARG A 115 26.29 26.53 1.84
CA ARG A 115 26.76 25.28 2.42
C ARG A 115 26.08 24.05 1.81
N MET A 116 26.75 22.92 2.01
CA MET A 116 26.36 21.59 1.55
C MET A 116 26.05 20.70 2.74
N ALA A 117 25.08 19.80 2.61
CA ALA A 117 25.07 18.63 3.45
C ALA A 117 26.31 17.78 3.17
N PHE A 118 26.81 17.10 4.20
CA PHE A 118 27.93 16.19 4.03
C PHE A 118 27.72 14.91 4.83
N ILE A 119 28.24 13.82 4.28
CA ILE A 119 28.35 12.53 4.95
C ILE A 119 29.72 12.53 5.65
N PRO A 120 29.80 12.24 6.96
CA PRO A 120 31.08 12.15 7.66
C PRO A 120 31.94 11.00 7.11
N GLU A 121 33.26 11.09 7.28
CA GLU A 121 34.18 10.02 6.86
C GLU A 121 33.89 8.69 7.57
N ASP A 122 33.51 8.76 8.85
CA ASP A 122 33.02 7.61 9.60
C ASP A 122 31.56 7.32 9.24
N THR A 123 31.36 6.49 8.22
CA THR A 123 30.04 6.07 7.74
C THR A 123 29.33 5.13 8.72
N SER A 124 30.02 4.58 9.72
CA SER A 124 29.39 3.75 10.76
C SER A 124 28.41 4.54 11.64
N LEU A 125 28.51 5.87 11.61
CA LEU A 125 27.59 6.79 12.29
C LEU A 125 26.18 6.81 11.66
N ARG A 126 26.03 6.35 10.41
CA ARG A 126 24.75 6.29 9.66
C ARG A 126 23.93 7.58 9.68
N VAL A 127 24.62 8.71 9.62
CA VAL A 127 24.02 10.05 9.56
C VAL A 127 24.66 10.85 8.43
N PHE A 128 23.98 11.89 8.01
CA PHE A 128 24.60 13.03 7.34
C PHE A 128 24.35 14.29 8.15
N TYR A 129 25.22 15.29 8.01
CA TYR A 129 25.05 16.60 8.64
C TYR A 129 24.36 17.55 7.68
N ALA A 130 23.29 18.20 8.15
CA ALA A 130 22.43 19.05 7.34
C ALA A 130 23.11 20.35 6.90
N ALA A 131 22.79 20.88 5.72
CA ALA A 131 23.44 22.07 5.19
C ALA A 131 23.24 23.34 6.03
N PHE A 132 22.08 23.48 6.67
CA PHE A 132 21.77 24.63 7.51
C PHE A 132 22.57 24.66 8.82
N SER A 133 23.13 23.53 9.26
CA SER A 133 23.86 23.39 10.53
C SER A 133 24.98 22.36 10.43
N ASN A 134 26.20 22.75 10.78
CA ASN A 134 27.35 21.84 10.80
C ASN A 134 27.28 20.73 11.88
N SER A 135 26.28 20.76 12.75
CA SER A 135 26.14 19.85 13.89
C SER A 135 24.83 19.06 13.90
N THR A 136 23.85 19.43 13.07
CA THR A 136 22.57 18.71 13.02
C THR A 136 22.71 17.44 12.18
N ALA A 137 22.99 16.33 12.87
CA ALA A 137 23.00 14.99 12.29
C ALA A 137 21.58 14.45 12.04
N VAL A 138 21.34 13.96 10.82
CA VAL A 138 20.09 13.36 10.35
C VAL A 138 20.36 11.91 9.95
N ALA A 139 19.53 10.99 10.44
CA ALA A 139 19.52 9.58 10.04
C ALA A 139 18.16 9.22 9.41
N PHE A 140 18.14 8.15 8.62
CA PHE A 140 16.89 7.65 8.04
C PHE A 140 16.33 6.44 8.77
N LEU A 141 15.00 6.39 8.85
CA LEU A 141 14.28 5.22 9.32
C LEU A 141 14.22 4.18 8.18
N PRO A 142 14.60 2.90 8.42
CA PRO A 142 14.60 1.90 7.36
C PRO A 142 13.18 1.63 6.83
N PRO A 143 12.95 1.63 5.51
CA PRO A 143 11.63 1.31 4.91
C PRO A 143 11.12 -0.10 5.21
N SER A 144 12.00 -0.99 5.68
CA SER A 144 11.66 -2.33 6.14
C SER A 144 11.08 -2.36 7.55
N MET A 145 11.24 -1.29 8.34
CA MET A 145 10.75 -1.19 9.73
C MET A 145 9.70 -0.08 9.88
N PHE A 146 9.89 1.02 9.15
CA PHE A 146 8.99 2.17 9.05
C PHE A 146 8.56 2.29 7.59
N GLY A 147 7.64 1.42 7.21
CA GLY A 147 7.29 1.19 5.81
C GLY A 147 6.32 2.21 5.23
N ASN A 148 6.08 2.03 3.94
CA ASN A 148 5.00 2.63 3.17
C ASN A 148 4.05 1.54 2.65
N THR A 149 2.93 1.92 2.03
CA THR A 149 1.97 0.94 1.51
C THR A 149 2.63 -0.10 0.60
N TYR A 150 3.55 0.32 -0.26
CA TYR A 150 4.18 -0.59 -1.22
C TYR A 150 5.08 -1.62 -0.52
N THR A 151 5.97 -1.18 0.36
CA THR A 151 6.88 -2.06 1.12
C THR A 151 6.13 -2.98 2.09
N TYR A 152 4.97 -2.55 2.60
CA TYR A 152 4.15 -3.34 3.52
C TYR A 152 3.20 -4.32 2.81
N VAL A 153 2.36 -3.83 1.88
CA VAL A 153 1.28 -4.61 1.25
C VAL A 153 1.81 -5.46 0.09
N ASN A 154 2.61 -4.87 -0.80
CA ASN A 154 3.02 -5.55 -2.03
C ASN A 154 4.26 -6.40 -1.83
N VAL A 155 5.33 -5.81 -1.31
CA VAL A 155 6.65 -6.47 -1.19
C VAL A 155 6.74 -7.32 0.08
N ARG A 156 6.05 -6.90 1.15
CA ARG A 156 6.20 -7.44 2.51
C ARG A 156 7.68 -7.45 2.94
N LEU A 157 8.36 -6.32 2.72
CA LEU A 157 9.81 -6.16 2.88
C LEU A 157 10.28 -6.54 4.30
N TRP A 158 9.50 -6.14 5.32
CA TRP A 158 9.77 -6.47 6.72
C TRP A 158 9.82 -7.99 6.97
N GLU A 159 8.96 -8.77 6.33
CA GLU A 159 8.92 -10.23 6.48
C GLU A 159 10.10 -10.87 5.77
N LYS A 160 10.42 -10.42 4.56
CA LYS A 160 11.54 -10.94 3.76
C LYS A 160 12.89 -10.69 4.43
N LEU A 161 13.04 -9.57 5.13
CA LEU A 161 14.24 -9.20 5.87
C LEU A 161 14.20 -9.58 7.35
N GLU A 162 13.15 -10.24 7.83
CA GLU A 162 12.98 -10.57 9.26
C GLU A 162 13.15 -9.35 10.18
N HIS A 163 12.69 -8.19 9.73
CA HIS A 163 12.71 -6.94 10.49
C HIS A 163 11.39 -6.74 11.24
N PRO A 164 11.43 -6.10 12.42
CA PRO A 164 10.22 -5.69 13.11
C PRO A 164 9.55 -4.54 12.36
N LEU A 165 8.26 -4.68 12.08
CA LEU A 165 7.45 -3.59 11.57
C LEU A 165 6.96 -2.72 12.73
N TYR A 166 7.39 -1.46 12.78
CA TYR A 166 6.94 -0.48 13.77
C TYR A 166 5.77 0.35 13.25
N ALA A 167 5.85 0.84 12.02
CA ALA A 167 4.84 1.70 11.44
C ALA A 167 4.75 1.56 9.93
N VAL A 168 3.58 1.94 9.39
CA VAL A 168 3.36 2.11 7.96
C VAL A 168 2.71 3.46 7.72
N HIS A 169 3.36 4.30 6.93
CA HIS A 169 2.76 5.51 6.36
C HIS A 169 2.03 5.14 5.06
N TRP A 170 0.74 5.44 4.94
CA TRP A 170 -0.10 4.98 3.82
C TRP A 170 0.09 5.81 2.53
N VAL A 171 1.34 6.01 2.13
CA VAL A 171 1.80 6.57 0.84
C VAL A 171 2.26 5.46 -0.11
N TRP A 172 2.56 5.78 -1.37
CA TRP A 172 2.90 4.80 -2.42
C TRP A 172 1.77 3.80 -2.78
N GLY A 173 0.58 3.94 -2.21
CA GLY A 173 -0.63 3.16 -2.55
C GLY A 173 -1.64 3.88 -3.47
N GLY A 174 -1.43 5.17 -3.73
CA GLY A 174 -2.32 6.00 -4.55
C GLY A 174 -2.45 7.40 -3.98
N ARG A 175 -2.85 8.37 -4.82
CA ARG A 175 -2.84 9.79 -4.46
C ARG A 175 -4.04 10.26 -3.64
N THR A 176 -5.09 9.46 -3.49
CA THR A 176 -6.34 9.90 -2.86
C THR A 176 -6.56 9.23 -1.51
N MET A 177 -7.31 9.89 -0.63
CA MET A 177 -7.72 9.33 0.67
C MET A 177 -8.43 7.97 0.51
N GLU A 178 -9.24 7.80 -0.55
CA GLU A 178 -9.94 6.55 -0.83
C GLU A 178 -8.97 5.43 -1.20
N SER A 179 -7.86 5.72 -1.89
CA SER A 179 -6.80 4.75 -2.13
C SER A 179 -6.15 4.31 -0.82
N LYS A 180 -5.75 5.26 0.03
CA LYS A 180 -5.15 4.97 1.35
C LYS A 180 -6.08 4.11 2.21
N ARG A 181 -7.37 4.48 2.28
CA ARG A 181 -8.41 3.69 2.97
C ARG A 181 -8.55 2.29 2.40
N GLN A 182 -8.55 2.16 1.07
CA GLN A 182 -8.66 0.86 0.43
C GLN A 182 -7.44 -0.02 0.74
N ASP A 183 -6.23 0.52 0.69
CA ASP A 183 -5.02 -0.23 1.04
C ASP A 183 -5.02 -0.68 2.51
N MET A 184 -5.49 0.19 3.41
CA MET A 184 -5.70 -0.16 4.81
C MET A 184 -6.74 -1.27 4.98
N ARG A 185 -7.82 -1.28 4.20
CA ARG A 185 -8.83 -2.34 4.23
C ARG A 185 -8.29 -3.65 3.69
N ASP A 186 -7.62 -3.60 2.54
CA ASP A 186 -6.94 -4.76 1.93
C ASP A 186 -6.05 -5.47 2.95
N ALA A 187 -5.32 -4.70 3.77
CA ALA A 187 -4.48 -5.20 4.85
C ALA A 187 -5.19 -5.46 6.21
N MET A 188 -6.51 -5.27 6.30
CA MET A 188 -7.32 -5.35 7.52
C MET A 188 -6.84 -4.46 8.68
N LYS A 189 -6.35 -3.26 8.35
CA LYS A 189 -5.87 -2.23 9.30
C LYS A 189 -6.77 -1.02 9.40
N PHE A 190 -7.72 -0.82 8.48
CA PHE A 190 -8.71 0.23 8.60
C PHE A 190 -9.77 -0.12 9.66
N HIS A 191 -10.16 0.85 10.48
CA HIS A 191 -11.27 0.71 11.40
C HIS A 191 -12.55 1.27 10.77
N ASP A 192 -13.33 0.40 10.14
CA ASP A 192 -14.68 0.74 9.70
C ASP A 192 -15.70 0.64 10.84
N GLN A 193 -16.82 1.35 10.67
CA GLN A 193 -17.99 1.23 11.55
C GLN A 193 -18.61 -0.17 11.46
N PRO A 194 -19.29 -0.66 12.52
CA PRO A 194 -19.86 -2.02 12.55
C PRO A 194 -20.73 -2.36 11.34
N GLU A 195 -21.49 -1.41 10.80
CA GLU A 195 -22.40 -1.58 9.67
C GLU A 195 -21.66 -2.03 8.40
N TYR A 196 -20.38 -1.68 8.27
CA TYR A 196 -19.57 -2.12 7.14
C TYR A 196 -19.46 -3.64 7.07
N TYR A 197 -19.40 -4.29 8.23
CA TYR A 197 -19.22 -5.73 8.39
C TYR A 197 -20.53 -6.50 8.51
N THR A 198 -21.65 -5.82 8.79
CA THR A 198 -22.96 -6.45 9.02
C THR A 198 -23.98 -6.22 7.90
N SER A 199 -23.72 -5.30 6.96
CA SER A 199 -24.67 -4.94 5.91
C SER A 199 -24.87 -6.06 4.85
N PRO A 200 -26.12 -6.39 4.46
CA PRO A 200 -26.47 -7.73 4.05
C PRO A 200 -26.56 -7.89 2.54
N TYR A 201 -26.35 -9.14 2.13
CA TYR A 201 -26.36 -9.65 0.76
C TYR A 201 -25.11 -9.34 -0.07
N LEU A 202 -24.16 -10.26 0.08
CA LEU A 202 -22.91 -10.29 -0.65
C LEU A 202 -23.06 -11.14 -1.91
N LEU A 203 -22.31 -10.77 -2.94
CA LEU A 203 -21.99 -11.63 -4.07
C LEU A 203 -20.48 -11.83 -4.09
N THR A 204 -20.03 -13.06 -4.25
CA THR A 204 -18.62 -13.40 -4.50
C THR A 204 -18.52 -14.08 -5.85
N PHE A 205 -17.33 -14.12 -6.44
CA PHE A 205 -17.07 -14.88 -7.65
C PHE A 205 -15.66 -15.44 -7.64
N ASP A 206 -15.49 -16.58 -8.30
CA ASP A 206 -14.17 -17.17 -8.48
C ASP A 206 -13.48 -16.54 -9.69
N LEU A 207 -12.22 -16.19 -9.49
CA LEU A 207 -11.39 -15.56 -10.51
C LEU A 207 -10.44 -16.58 -11.11
N LYS A 208 -10.56 -16.87 -12.41
CA LYS A 208 -9.54 -17.62 -13.13
C LYS A 208 -8.36 -16.70 -13.41
N GLN A 209 -7.17 -17.14 -13.04
CA GLN A 209 -5.93 -16.41 -13.25
C GLN A 209 -5.16 -17.01 -14.42
N MET A 210 -4.45 -16.17 -15.17
CA MET A 210 -3.59 -16.65 -16.23
C MET A 210 -2.37 -17.35 -15.60
N ARG A 211 -1.97 -18.50 -16.16
CA ARG A 211 -0.77 -19.20 -15.69
C ARG A 211 0.48 -18.37 -15.98
N MET A 212 1.22 -18.02 -14.93
CA MET A 212 2.50 -17.35 -15.06
C MET A 212 3.57 -18.28 -15.68
N PRO A 213 4.40 -17.79 -16.61
CA PRO A 213 5.61 -18.49 -17.04
C PRO A 213 6.51 -18.81 -15.83
N GLN A 214 7.12 -20.01 -15.83
CA GLN A 214 7.94 -20.46 -14.68
C GLN A 214 9.19 -19.57 -14.47
N ASP A 215 9.72 -19.03 -15.55
CA ASP A 215 10.90 -18.20 -15.62
C ASP A 215 10.60 -16.68 -15.51
N TYR A 216 9.33 -16.29 -15.31
CA TYR A 216 8.90 -14.88 -15.31
C TYR A 216 9.74 -13.97 -14.40
N ASN A 217 10.08 -14.44 -13.19
CA ASN A 217 10.88 -13.66 -12.24
C ASN A 217 12.35 -13.49 -12.66
N SER A 218 12.82 -14.25 -13.65
CA SER A 218 14.18 -14.15 -14.20
C SER A 218 14.27 -13.28 -15.46
N TRP A 219 13.12 -12.88 -16.01
CA TRP A 219 13.07 -12.06 -17.22
C TRP A 219 13.77 -10.71 -17.00
N GLN A 220 14.57 -10.32 -17.98
CA GLN A 220 15.27 -9.03 -17.98
C GLN A 220 14.53 -7.96 -18.81
N GLY A 221 13.63 -8.40 -19.70
CA GLY A 221 12.86 -7.56 -20.61
C GLY A 221 11.64 -6.93 -19.93
N THR A 222 11.71 -5.61 -19.71
CA THR A 222 10.62 -4.86 -19.07
C THR A 222 9.35 -4.88 -19.93
N GLU A 223 9.48 -4.78 -21.25
CA GLU A 223 8.31 -4.77 -22.16
C GLU A 223 7.55 -6.09 -22.14
N GLU A 224 8.25 -7.22 -22.19
CA GLU A 224 7.68 -8.56 -22.16
C GLU A 224 6.93 -8.81 -20.85
N MET A 225 7.52 -8.40 -19.73
CA MET A 225 6.87 -8.49 -18.42
C MET A 225 5.60 -7.64 -18.36
N ILE A 226 5.63 -6.41 -18.89
CA ILE A 226 4.47 -5.52 -18.97
C ILE A 226 3.38 -6.12 -19.86
N ARG A 227 3.73 -6.66 -21.03
CA ARG A 227 2.76 -7.29 -21.95
C ARG A 227 2.02 -8.43 -21.25
N PHE A 228 2.75 -9.29 -20.53
CA PHE A 228 2.12 -10.35 -19.75
C PHE A 228 1.22 -9.80 -18.64
N HIS A 229 1.68 -8.79 -17.88
CA HIS A 229 0.88 -8.17 -16.83
C HIS A 229 -0.43 -7.58 -17.34
N VAL A 230 -0.39 -6.84 -18.44
CA VAL A 230 -1.60 -6.24 -19.06
C VAL A 230 -2.55 -7.34 -19.53
N ALA A 231 -2.04 -8.39 -20.17
CA ALA A 231 -2.85 -9.53 -20.59
C ALA A 231 -3.51 -10.24 -19.38
N ALA A 232 -2.77 -10.46 -18.30
CA ALA A 232 -3.27 -11.09 -17.07
C ALA A 232 -4.25 -10.21 -16.30
N ALA A 233 -4.03 -8.90 -16.25
CA ALA A 233 -4.96 -7.95 -15.67
C ALA A 233 -6.27 -7.94 -16.48
N ASN A 234 -6.21 -7.85 -17.81
CA ASN A 234 -7.39 -7.86 -18.67
C ASN A 234 -8.20 -9.17 -18.55
N TYR A 235 -7.53 -10.33 -18.52
CA TYR A 235 -8.19 -11.62 -18.34
C TYR A 235 -8.99 -11.70 -17.03
N GLN A 236 -8.43 -11.17 -15.94
CA GLN A 236 -9.09 -11.11 -14.65
C GLN A 236 -10.23 -10.06 -14.62
N LEU A 237 -9.99 -8.86 -15.19
CA LEU A 237 -10.96 -7.76 -15.20
C LEU A 237 -12.19 -8.06 -16.07
N GLN A 238 -12.05 -8.82 -17.15
CA GLN A 238 -13.18 -9.27 -17.97
C GLN A 238 -14.13 -10.17 -17.17
N GLN A 239 -13.61 -11.04 -16.33
CA GLN A 239 -14.44 -11.87 -15.44
C GLN A 239 -15.15 -11.02 -14.40
N ALA A 240 -14.44 -10.05 -13.81
CA ALA A 240 -15.02 -9.13 -12.84
C ALA A 240 -16.11 -8.24 -13.44
N TYR A 241 -16.01 -7.87 -14.72
CA TYR A 241 -17.07 -7.14 -15.42
C TYR A 241 -18.42 -7.87 -15.33
N TYR A 242 -18.44 -9.19 -15.57
CA TYR A 242 -19.65 -9.99 -15.42
C TYR A 242 -20.13 -10.07 -13.97
N ALA A 243 -19.20 -10.12 -13.00
CA ALA A 243 -19.55 -10.09 -11.59
C ALA A 243 -20.16 -8.75 -11.16
N PHE A 244 -19.67 -7.62 -11.69
CA PHE A 244 -20.29 -6.31 -11.49
C PHE A 244 -21.70 -6.25 -12.08
N ALA A 245 -21.90 -6.79 -13.28
CA ALA A 245 -23.23 -6.86 -13.89
C ALA A 245 -24.19 -7.72 -13.05
N ALA A 246 -23.76 -8.90 -12.60
CA ALA A 246 -24.56 -9.76 -11.73
C ALA A 246 -24.88 -9.09 -10.37
N ALA A 247 -23.90 -8.41 -9.77
CA ALA A 247 -24.10 -7.65 -8.53
C ALA A 247 -25.12 -6.53 -8.73
N LEU A 248 -25.08 -5.85 -9.87
CA LEU A 248 -26.05 -4.80 -10.21
C LEU A 248 -27.46 -5.39 -10.36
N ILE A 249 -27.62 -6.45 -11.15
CA ILE A 249 -28.92 -7.10 -11.39
C ILE A 249 -29.55 -7.55 -10.07
N LEU A 250 -28.74 -8.14 -9.19
CA LEU A 250 -29.20 -8.69 -7.91
C LEU A 250 -29.27 -7.65 -6.78
N ASN A 251 -28.83 -6.41 -7.03
CA ASN A 251 -28.66 -5.35 -6.04
C ASN A 251 -27.85 -5.83 -4.81
N ARG A 252 -26.64 -6.36 -5.07
CA ARG A 252 -25.75 -6.97 -4.09
C ARG A 252 -24.44 -6.21 -3.97
N THR A 253 -23.84 -6.27 -2.78
CA THR A 253 -22.47 -5.81 -2.58
C THR A 253 -21.50 -6.88 -3.08
N LEU A 254 -20.58 -6.50 -3.96
CA LEU A 254 -19.62 -7.42 -4.56
C LEU A 254 -18.36 -7.55 -3.68
N VAL A 255 -18.06 -8.73 -3.18
CA VAL A 255 -16.77 -9.04 -2.56
C VAL A 255 -15.79 -9.38 -3.68
N ILE A 256 -14.78 -8.54 -3.85
CA ILE A 256 -13.79 -8.67 -4.91
C ILE A 256 -12.78 -9.77 -4.53
N PRO A 257 -12.53 -10.80 -5.36
CA PRO A 257 -11.53 -11.82 -5.07
C PRO A 257 -10.11 -11.28 -5.20
N ARG A 258 -9.12 -12.10 -4.83
CA ARG A 258 -7.71 -11.74 -4.98
C ARG A 258 -7.32 -11.70 -6.47
N PHE A 259 -6.97 -10.51 -6.93
CA PHE A 259 -6.31 -10.32 -8.22
C PHE A 259 -4.81 -10.49 -8.06
N LEU A 260 -4.17 -11.07 -9.08
CA LEU A 260 -2.71 -11.18 -9.15
C LEU A 260 -2.12 -10.11 -10.04
N CYS A 261 -1.08 -9.47 -9.51
CA CYS A 261 -0.27 -8.46 -10.17
C CYS A 261 1.10 -9.06 -10.51
N TYR A 262 1.54 -8.75 -11.73
CA TYR A 262 2.82 -9.18 -12.29
C TYR A 262 3.74 -7.99 -12.56
N CYS A 263 3.22 -6.77 -12.40
CA CYS A 263 3.99 -5.55 -12.36
C CYS A 263 3.46 -4.63 -11.27
N SER A 264 4.40 -3.88 -10.71
CA SER A 264 4.12 -2.81 -9.76
C SER A 264 3.60 -1.60 -10.51
N LYS A 265 2.47 -1.04 -10.05
CA LYS A 265 1.99 0.23 -10.55
C LYS A 265 2.79 1.37 -9.94
N ASN A 266 3.23 2.31 -10.76
CA ASN A 266 3.98 3.49 -10.34
C ASN A 266 3.66 4.70 -11.23
N TRP A 267 3.96 5.91 -10.74
CA TRP A 267 3.95 7.16 -11.53
C TRP A 267 5.34 7.54 -12.05
N TYR A 268 6.39 6.78 -11.67
CA TYR A 268 7.77 6.96 -12.09
C TYR A 268 8.25 5.76 -12.94
N GLN A 269 9.56 5.66 -13.17
CA GLN A 269 10.18 4.58 -13.93
C GLN A 269 9.86 3.20 -13.33
N THR A 270 9.55 2.26 -14.21
CA THR A 270 9.37 0.84 -13.90
C THR A 270 10.42 0.06 -14.68
N GLN A 271 11.19 -0.78 -13.99
CA GLN A 271 12.21 -1.64 -14.58
C GLN A 271 11.93 -3.07 -14.15
N GLN A 272 11.85 -4.00 -15.11
CA GLN A 272 11.53 -5.40 -14.85
C GLN A 272 10.28 -5.55 -13.97
N CYS A 273 9.29 -4.70 -14.24
CA CYS A 273 8.02 -4.65 -13.53
C CYS A 273 8.09 -4.31 -12.02
N ARG A 274 9.22 -3.80 -11.57
CA ARG A 274 9.45 -3.24 -10.24
C ARG A 274 9.60 -1.72 -10.33
N ILE A 275 9.40 -1.05 -9.20
CA ILE A 275 9.76 0.37 -9.09
C ILE A 275 11.28 0.48 -9.11
N ASN A 276 11.83 1.59 -9.63
CA ASN A 276 13.27 1.81 -9.71
C ASN A 276 13.98 1.50 -8.37
N GLU A 277 15.15 0.84 -8.44
CA GLU A 277 15.99 0.40 -7.31
C GLU A 277 15.38 -0.67 -6.38
N GLU A 278 14.16 -1.14 -6.66
CA GLU A 278 13.53 -2.22 -5.92
C GLU A 278 13.92 -3.58 -6.52
N THR A 279 14.43 -4.49 -5.69
CA THR A 279 15.01 -5.77 -6.13
C THR A 279 14.42 -6.99 -5.45
N VAL A 280 13.53 -6.80 -4.47
CA VAL A 280 13.07 -7.81 -3.54
C VAL A 280 11.72 -8.42 -3.97
N THR A 281 10.89 -7.71 -4.72
CA THR A 281 9.57 -8.20 -5.18
C THR A 281 9.68 -9.50 -5.94
N THR A 282 8.78 -10.43 -5.62
CA THR A 282 8.58 -11.69 -6.34
C THR A 282 7.17 -11.71 -6.90
N PHE A 283 7.03 -12.04 -8.18
CA PHE A 283 5.75 -12.10 -8.86
C PHE A 283 5.19 -13.53 -8.92
N PRO A 284 3.86 -13.71 -8.95
CA PRO A 284 2.87 -12.66 -8.73
C PRO A 284 2.76 -12.29 -7.24
N PHE A 285 2.30 -11.07 -6.98
CA PHE A 285 1.78 -10.69 -5.66
C PHE A 285 0.28 -10.35 -5.77
N VAL A 286 -0.43 -10.34 -4.64
CA VAL A 286 -1.85 -9.95 -4.59
C VAL A 286 -1.93 -8.45 -4.83
N CYS A 287 -2.62 -8.02 -5.89
CA CYS A 287 -2.81 -6.60 -6.16
C CYS A 287 -3.54 -5.93 -5.00
N SER A 288 -3.09 -4.76 -4.56
CA SER A 288 -3.99 -3.87 -3.84
C SER A 288 -5.08 -3.37 -4.80
N LEU A 289 -6.29 -3.22 -4.30
CA LEU A 289 -7.42 -2.78 -5.12
C LEU A 289 -7.25 -1.34 -5.60
N SER A 290 -6.50 -0.50 -4.88
CA SER A 290 -6.14 0.86 -5.28
C SER A 290 -5.19 0.89 -6.50
N GLN A 291 -4.37 -0.16 -6.67
CA GLN A 291 -3.51 -0.29 -7.83
C GLN A 291 -4.32 -0.72 -9.06
N LEU A 292 -5.22 -1.68 -8.90
CA LEU A 292 -5.99 -2.24 -10.01
C LEU A 292 -7.17 -1.36 -10.44
N LEU A 293 -7.92 -0.82 -9.47
CA LEU A 293 -9.21 -0.15 -9.69
C LEU A 293 -9.19 1.26 -9.08
N ARG A 294 -10.12 2.10 -9.53
CA ARG A 294 -10.25 3.48 -9.01
C ARG A 294 -11.02 3.46 -7.69
N SER A 295 -10.32 3.43 -6.55
CA SER A 295 -10.92 3.37 -5.20
C SER A 295 -12.03 4.39 -4.96
N LYS A 296 -11.89 5.62 -5.46
CA LYS A 296 -12.94 6.65 -5.35
C LYS A 296 -14.26 6.23 -5.98
N ARG A 297 -14.23 5.61 -7.17
CA ARG A 297 -15.43 5.10 -7.85
C ARG A 297 -16.02 3.89 -7.13
N LEU A 298 -15.14 3.01 -6.64
CA LEU A 298 -15.53 1.83 -5.86
C LEU A 298 -16.25 2.22 -4.56
N GLN A 299 -15.76 3.23 -3.85
CA GLN A 299 -16.37 3.71 -2.63
C GLN A 299 -17.71 4.41 -2.88
N GLN A 300 -17.81 5.18 -3.96
CA GLN A 300 -19.05 5.87 -4.31
C GLN A 300 -20.16 4.91 -4.72
N GLY A 301 -19.83 3.68 -5.14
CA GLY A 301 -20.73 2.69 -5.70
C GLY A 301 -21.00 2.93 -7.19
N LEU A 302 -21.13 1.84 -7.95
CA LEU A 302 -21.35 1.87 -9.39
C LEU A 302 -22.83 1.70 -9.71
N GLU A 303 -23.37 2.56 -10.57
CA GLU A 303 -24.76 2.55 -11.00
C GLU A 303 -24.84 2.80 -12.51
N LEU A 304 -25.93 2.36 -13.14
CA LEU A 304 -26.24 2.71 -14.53
C LEU A 304 -27.08 3.98 -14.59
N ASN A 305 -27.05 4.66 -15.74
CA ASN A 305 -27.93 5.80 -15.99
C ASN A 305 -29.41 5.37 -15.92
N GLY A 306 -30.29 6.30 -15.50
CA GLY A 306 -31.68 6.06 -15.09
C GLY A 306 -32.71 5.62 -16.15
N ASN A 307 -32.27 4.93 -17.21
CA ASN A 307 -33.13 4.47 -18.32
C ASN A 307 -33.11 2.95 -18.49
N THR A 308 -32.73 2.19 -17.45
CA THR A 308 -32.68 0.71 -17.48
C THR A 308 -33.64 0.11 -16.46
N GLU A 309 -33.97 -1.19 -16.58
CA GLU A 309 -34.79 -1.90 -15.59
C GLU A 309 -34.12 -1.99 -14.19
N TYR A 310 -32.81 -1.78 -14.12
CA TYR A 310 -32.02 -1.76 -12.88
C TYR A 310 -31.77 -0.33 -12.36
N SER A 311 -32.55 0.65 -12.83
CA SER A 311 -32.44 2.03 -12.37
C SER A 311 -32.63 2.11 -10.85
N GLY A 312 -31.68 2.74 -10.15
CA GLY A 312 -31.64 2.81 -8.69
C GLY A 312 -30.86 1.69 -8.00
N HIS A 313 -30.44 0.64 -8.71
CA HIS A 313 -29.49 -0.32 -8.18
C HIS A 313 -28.08 0.26 -8.15
N LYS A 314 -27.33 -0.10 -7.11
CA LYS A 314 -25.97 0.40 -6.90
C LYS A 314 -25.05 -0.67 -6.36
N VAL A 315 -23.96 -0.92 -7.07
CA VAL A 315 -22.96 -1.91 -6.69
C VAL A 315 -21.90 -1.26 -5.83
N TYR A 316 -21.93 -1.58 -4.53
CA TYR A 316 -20.82 -1.37 -3.62
C TYR A 316 -19.87 -2.55 -3.65
N ILE A 317 -18.66 -2.36 -3.14
CA ILE A 317 -17.67 -3.44 -3.04
C ILE A 317 -17.22 -3.70 -1.60
N ARG A 318 -16.64 -4.87 -1.41
CA ARG A 318 -15.76 -5.26 -0.31
C ARG A 318 -14.46 -5.82 -0.86
N GLU A 319 -13.38 -5.60 -0.13
CA GLU A 319 -12.05 -6.10 -0.45
C GLU A 319 -11.95 -7.62 -0.34
N TYR A 320 -10.89 -8.18 -0.92
CA TYR A 320 -10.62 -9.61 -0.91
C TYR A 320 -10.40 -10.21 0.48
N SER A 321 -10.00 -9.39 1.45
CA SER A 321 -9.80 -9.80 2.85
C SER A 321 -11.05 -9.64 3.71
N PHE A 322 -12.16 -9.13 3.17
CA PHE A 322 -13.36 -8.82 3.94
C PHE A 322 -13.92 -10.04 4.68
N LEU A 323 -14.09 -11.17 3.99
CA LEU A 323 -14.64 -12.39 4.60
C LEU A 323 -13.68 -13.08 5.57
N GLU A 324 -12.39 -12.73 5.51
CA GLU A 324 -11.36 -13.20 6.44
C GLU A 324 -11.27 -12.29 7.68
N ASN A 325 -11.87 -11.10 7.61
CA ASN A 325 -11.83 -10.15 8.70
C ASN A 325 -12.61 -10.70 9.92
N PRO A 326 -12.01 -10.71 11.12
CA PRO A 326 -12.65 -11.24 12.33
C PRO A 326 -13.87 -10.41 12.76
N LYS A 327 -14.02 -9.17 12.28
CA LYS A 327 -15.18 -8.32 12.55
C LYS A 327 -16.42 -8.73 11.74
N VAL A 328 -16.27 -9.52 10.68
CA VAL A 328 -17.41 -10.05 9.92
C VAL A 328 -18.03 -11.21 10.70
N PRO A 329 -19.31 -11.15 11.08
CA PRO A 329 -19.99 -12.24 11.79
C PRO A 329 -19.99 -13.56 11.00
N ASP A 330 -19.88 -14.68 11.71
CA ASP A 330 -19.89 -16.01 11.08
C ASP A 330 -21.18 -16.32 10.32
N LEU A 331 -22.31 -15.72 10.74
CA LEU A 331 -23.58 -15.83 10.02
C LEU A 331 -23.51 -15.26 8.59
N ILE A 332 -22.58 -14.35 8.30
CA ILE A 332 -22.36 -13.83 6.95
C ILE A 332 -21.41 -14.74 6.16
N LYS A 333 -20.53 -15.47 6.85
CA LYS A 333 -19.54 -16.36 6.23
C LYS A 333 -20.10 -17.75 5.90
N ALA A 334 -21.05 -18.25 6.70
CA ALA A 334 -21.50 -19.65 6.63
C ALA A 334 -22.52 -19.96 5.50
N PRO A 335 -23.62 -19.21 5.31
CA PRO A 335 -24.61 -19.53 4.29
C PRO A 335 -24.23 -18.91 2.93
N HIS A 336 -23.94 -19.76 1.95
CA HIS A 336 -23.77 -19.33 0.56
C HIS A 336 -24.56 -20.24 -0.40
N VAL A 337 -25.09 -19.64 -1.45
CA VAL A 337 -25.68 -20.34 -2.60
C VAL A 337 -24.67 -20.25 -3.73
N ALA A 338 -24.14 -21.39 -4.17
CA ALA A 338 -23.21 -21.45 -5.29
C ALA A 338 -23.97 -21.61 -6.61
N ILE A 339 -23.70 -20.72 -7.56
CA ILE A 339 -24.15 -20.84 -8.95
C ILE A 339 -22.96 -21.35 -9.75
N ILE A 340 -23.08 -22.56 -10.29
CA ILE A 340 -22.04 -23.17 -11.12
C ILE A 340 -22.56 -23.19 -12.55
N THR A 341 -21.91 -22.45 -13.44
CA THR A 341 -22.19 -22.54 -14.88
C THR A 341 -21.55 -23.81 -15.42
N CYS A 342 -22.37 -24.67 -16.02
CA CYS A 342 -21.91 -25.91 -16.63
C CYS A 342 -21.75 -25.73 -18.13
N ASP A 343 -20.71 -26.32 -18.70
CA ASP A 343 -20.59 -26.49 -20.14
C ASP A 343 -21.73 -27.43 -20.61
N PRO A 344 -22.53 -27.06 -21.63
CA PRO A 344 -23.58 -27.91 -22.18
C PRO A 344 -23.11 -29.32 -22.56
N THR A 345 -21.83 -29.47 -22.92
CA THR A 345 -21.25 -30.75 -23.34
C THR A 345 -20.79 -31.63 -22.18
N ASN A 346 -20.75 -31.11 -20.95
CA ASN A 346 -20.16 -31.78 -19.79
C ASN A 346 -20.98 -31.61 -18.51
N CYS A 347 -22.32 -31.49 -18.63
CA CYS A 347 -23.28 -31.45 -17.53
C CYS A 347 -23.36 -32.78 -16.74
N CYS A 348 -22.24 -33.22 -16.16
CA CYS A 348 -22.22 -34.12 -15.03
C CYS A 348 -22.13 -33.28 -13.76
N CYS A 349 -23.22 -32.60 -13.38
CA CYS A 349 -23.48 -32.31 -11.98
C CYS A 349 -23.71 -33.66 -11.27
N ARG A 350 -22.62 -34.40 -10.99
CA ARG A 350 -22.68 -35.55 -10.09
C ARG A 350 -23.21 -35.04 -8.77
N ARG A 351 -24.42 -35.50 -8.42
CA ARG A 351 -25.00 -35.45 -7.07
C ARG A 351 -24.01 -36.03 -6.07
N SER A 352 -23.04 -35.25 -5.63
CA SER A 352 -22.28 -35.51 -4.43
C SER A 352 -22.69 -34.43 -3.45
N ARG A 353 -23.68 -34.77 -2.61
CA ARG A 353 -24.01 -33.99 -1.41
C ARG A 353 -22.85 -34.16 -0.44
N PRO A 354 -22.09 -33.12 -0.05
CA PRO A 354 -21.56 -33.07 1.30
C PRO A 354 -22.74 -32.85 2.25
N PRO A 355 -22.74 -33.40 3.48
CA PRO A 355 -23.78 -33.07 4.45
C PRO A 355 -23.64 -31.58 4.80
N GLY A 356 -24.62 -30.75 4.40
CA GLY A 356 -24.73 -29.35 4.85
C GLY A 356 -25.03 -28.27 3.80
N ALA A 357 -25.02 -28.55 2.49
CA ALA A 357 -25.23 -27.51 1.47
C ALA A 357 -26.71 -27.36 1.04
N THR A 358 -27.30 -26.20 1.32
CA THR A 358 -28.60 -25.76 0.80
C THR A 358 -28.47 -25.04 -0.55
N ALA A 359 -29.21 -25.56 -1.54
CA ALA A 359 -29.56 -25.00 -2.85
C ALA A 359 -28.43 -24.73 -3.87
N VAL A 360 -28.48 -25.46 -4.98
CA VAL A 360 -27.76 -25.16 -6.24
C VAL A 360 -28.79 -24.55 -7.19
N ALA A 361 -28.58 -23.30 -7.62
CA ALA A 361 -29.41 -22.66 -8.64
C ALA A 361 -28.71 -22.75 -10.01
N SER A 362 -29.36 -23.43 -10.95
CA SER A 362 -28.93 -23.53 -12.36
C SER A 362 -29.61 -22.43 -13.18
N LEU A 363 -28.85 -21.48 -13.70
CA LEU A 363 -29.32 -20.55 -14.73
C LEU A 363 -29.13 -21.19 -16.11
N TRP A 364 -30.25 -21.46 -16.78
CA TRP A 364 -30.28 -21.96 -18.15
C TRP A 364 -30.07 -20.81 -19.14
N GLN A 365 -29.11 -20.96 -20.06
CA GLN A 365 -29.14 -20.24 -21.34
C GLN A 365 -29.82 -21.13 -22.37
N HIS A 366 -30.80 -20.58 -23.09
CA HIS A 366 -31.56 -21.28 -24.13
C HIS A 366 -30.68 -21.81 -25.27
N PRO A 367 -31.10 -22.91 -25.94
CA PRO A 367 -30.33 -23.56 -27.00
C PRO A 367 -30.52 -22.84 -28.34
N CYS A 368 -29.42 -22.47 -29.01
CA CYS A 368 -29.44 -22.21 -30.44
C CYS A 368 -29.14 -23.51 -31.19
N GLY A 369 -30.18 -24.04 -31.84
CA GLY A 369 -30.04 -24.73 -33.13
C GLY A 369 -30.10 -26.25 -33.12
N MET A 370 -31.29 -26.80 -33.35
CA MET A 370 -31.45 -27.95 -34.26
C MET A 370 -32.81 -27.84 -34.97
N ALA A 371 -32.77 -27.65 -36.29
CA ALA A 371 -33.73 -28.23 -37.23
C ALA A 371 -33.13 -28.20 -38.64
N SER A 372 -32.91 -29.42 -39.17
CA SER A 372 -32.77 -29.85 -40.58
C SER A 372 -31.82 -29.09 -41.51
#